data_AF-Q89HM0-F1
#
_entry.id   AF-Q89HM0-F1
#
_cell.length_a   1.000
_cell.length_b   1.000
_cell.length_c   1.000
_cell.angle_alpha   90.00
_cell.angle_beta   90.00
_cell.angle_gamma   90.00
#
_symmetry.space_group_name_H-M   'P 1'
#
loop_
_entity.id
_entity.type
_entity.pdbx_description
1 polymer ?
#
loop_
_entity_poly.entity_id
_entity_poly.type
_entity_poly.pdbx_seq_one_letter_code
_entity_poly.pdbx_strand_id
1 'polypeptide(L)'
;MLERTLVTIAETETIEEAFRRLNANRLGILFAQESGGRIVGAVTDGDIRRRMLTGITIHDQVAACINRNFVWAQAGGPREQILKLLDQRVHVVPILDTDGRLVDVFSRELFNLSEESEVFARARSPVRISFSGGGTDLTHYFVENDGGAVINATIKMYAHATLRRRSDPRIRIYSHDFRCTVEAGSLAELGTGGDLALIKSVVRLIKPTYGFDLEVSADFPVGSGLGGSAVVSSAIIGCFNEFRGDQWDRHEIAEMAFQAERLMLNIPGGWQDQYATVFGGFNHMEFSSDQNTIVPLRLDPNIIAELEESLVLCYSGGGHDSGAIHRDQKAQHETADAVTAAAKQKEVTREIRKHLLRGRLLDCGRLIDEAWHAKRKLSSKISSSELDAIYDFAKSNGAVGGKLLGAGGGGYFMFFVRPFERYQLIASLEQQGHNCSRIMFEENGLRTWKSRFPARST
;
A
#
# COMPACT_ATOMS: atom_id res chain seq x y z
N MET A 1 -32.81 -7.16 19.30
CA MET A 1 -32.90 -5.83 19.96
C MET A 1 -33.94 -5.97 21.06
N LEU A 2 -33.61 -5.70 22.33
CA LEU A 2 -34.65 -5.67 23.37
C LEU A 2 -35.58 -4.49 23.10
N GLU A 3 -36.89 -4.66 23.28
CA GLU A 3 -37.82 -3.54 23.19
C GLU A 3 -37.52 -2.52 24.30
N ARG A 4 -37.31 -1.26 23.92
CA ARG A 4 -36.97 -0.17 24.86
C ARG A 4 -37.99 -0.06 26.00
N THR A 5 -39.27 -0.31 25.70
CA THR A 5 -40.39 -0.33 26.66
C THR A 5 -40.22 -1.36 27.78
N LEU A 6 -39.46 -2.44 27.56
CA LEU A 6 -39.21 -3.48 28.58
C LEU A 6 -38.04 -3.13 29.50
N VAL A 7 -37.18 -2.18 29.14
CA VAL A 7 -35.98 -1.81 29.90
C VAL A 7 -36.06 -0.41 30.53
N THR A 8 -37.07 0.39 30.18
CA THR A 8 -37.31 1.72 30.75
C THR A 8 -38.63 1.80 31.52
N ILE A 9 -38.70 2.70 32.51
CA ILE A 9 -39.92 2.99 33.27
C ILE A 9 -40.02 4.48 33.62
N ALA A 10 -41.18 5.11 33.50
CA ALA A 10 -41.33 6.51 33.89
C ALA A 10 -41.35 6.65 35.42
N GLU A 11 -40.76 7.71 35.98
CA GLU A 11 -40.72 7.92 37.44
C GLU A 11 -42.13 7.98 38.07
N THR A 12 -43.13 8.37 37.30
CA THR A 12 -44.54 8.51 37.70
C THR A 12 -45.34 7.20 37.63
N GLU A 13 -44.79 6.14 37.02
CA GLU A 13 -45.42 4.82 36.97
C GLU A 13 -45.34 4.13 38.33
N THR A 14 -46.17 3.10 38.55
CA THR A 14 -46.26 2.40 39.84
C THR A 14 -45.17 1.34 39.98
N ILE A 15 -44.82 1.01 41.23
CA ILE A 15 -43.92 -0.09 41.56
C ILE A 15 -44.46 -1.44 41.03
N GLU A 16 -45.78 -1.63 41.00
CA GLU A 16 -46.40 -2.81 40.38
C GLU A 16 -46.01 -2.97 38.91
N GLU A 17 -46.03 -1.89 38.14
CA GLU A 17 -45.63 -1.90 36.73
C GLU A 17 -44.12 -2.16 36.59
N ALA A 18 -43.30 -1.65 37.52
CA ALA A 18 -41.88 -1.96 37.58
C ALA A 18 -41.63 -3.47 37.73
N PHE A 19 -42.36 -4.15 38.63
CA PHE A 19 -42.24 -5.60 38.80
C PHE A 19 -42.64 -6.38 37.55
N ARG A 20 -43.69 -5.95 36.83
CA ARG A 20 -44.07 -6.60 35.57
C ARG A 20 -42.95 -6.53 34.54
N ARG A 21 -42.34 -5.36 34.37
CA ARG A 21 -41.24 -5.17 33.40
C ARG A 21 -39.94 -5.85 33.83
N LEU A 22 -39.60 -5.83 35.12
CA LEU A 22 -38.43 -6.56 35.66
C LEU A 22 -38.53 -8.06 35.40
N ASN A 23 -39.71 -8.66 35.61
CA ASN A 23 -39.94 -10.08 35.32
C ASN A 23 -39.91 -10.37 33.80
N ALA A 24 -40.41 -9.46 32.97
CA ALA A 24 -40.44 -9.63 31.52
C ALA A 24 -39.06 -9.48 30.87
N ASN A 25 -38.22 -8.55 31.36
CA ASN A 25 -36.99 -8.15 30.66
C ASN A 25 -35.78 -9.06 30.91
N ARG A 26 -35.83 -9.90 31.95
CA ARG A 26 -34.76 -10.86 32.34
C ARG A 26 -33.38 -10.25 32.63
N LEU A 27 -33.28 -8.91 32.67
CA LEU A 27 -32.06 -8.18 32.99
C LEU A 27 -31.97 -7.83 34.49
N GLY A 28 -33.08 -7.94 35.23
CA GLY A 28 -33.14 -7.67 36.67
C GLY A 28 -32.95 -6.19 37.03
N ILE A 29 -33.07 -5.29 36.05
CA ILE A 29 -32.91 -3.85 36.19
C ILE A 29 -33.80 -3.10 35.20
N LEU A 30 -34.28 -1.93 35.61
CA LEU A 30 -34.96 -0.94 34.77
C LEU A 30 -34.26 0.40 34.86
N PHE A 31 -34.30 1.18 33.78
CA PHE A 31 -33.79 2.54 33.75
C PHE A 31 -34.95 3.53 33.85
N ALA A 32 -34.95 4.32 34.92
CA ALA A 32 -36.02 5.27 35.21
C ALA A 32 -35.85 6.52 34.34
N GLN A 33 -36.93 6.99 33.73
CA GLN A 33 -36.96 8.16 32.85
C GLN A 33 -37.92 9.24 33.33
N GLU A 34 -37.52 10.50 33.17
CA GLU A 34 -38.40 11.65 33.37
C GLU A 34 -39.29 11.89 32.13
N SER A 35 -40.26 12.81 32.23
CA SER A 35 -41.21 13.13 31.14
C SER A 35 -40.53 13.56 29.82
N GLY A 36 -39.27 14.01 29.84
CA GLY A 36 -38.46 14.37 28.67
C GLY A 36 -37.69 13.21 28.01
N GLY A 37 -37.83 11.97 28.54
CA GLY A 37 -37.16 10.77 28.03
C GLY A 37 -35.70 10.60 28.47
N ARG A 38 -35.21 11.46 29.37
CA ARG A 38 -33.86 11.38 29.93
C ARG A 38 -33.84 10.34 31.06
N ILE A 39 -32.80 9.50 31.08
CA ILE A 39 -32.59 8.53 32.15
C ILE A 39 -32.02 9.23 33.38
N VAL A 40 -32.70 9.06 34.51
CA VAL A 40 -32.40 9.75 35.78
C VAL A 40 -32.00 8.79 36.89
N GLY A 41 -32.09 7.49 36.66
CA GLY A 41 -31.64 6.47 37.60
C GLY A 41 -31.87 5.05 37.12
N ALA A 42 -31.53 4.09 37.98
CA ALA A 42 -31.83 2.68 37.77
C ALA A 42 -32.62 2.11 38.95
N VAL A 43 -33.40 1.06 38.69
CA VAL A 43 -34.28 0.39 39.65
C VAL A 43 -34.10 -1.11 39.51
N THR A 44 -33.78 -1.79 40.62
CA THR A 44 -33.69 -3.26 40.71
C THR A 44 -34.69 -3.80 41.74
N ASP A 45 -34.93 -5.12 41.74
CA ASP A 45 -35.72 -5.78 42.80
C ASP A 45 -35.18 -5.48 44.21
N GLY A 46 -33.85 -5.35 44.33
CA GLY A 46 -33.19 -4.99 45.59
C GLY A 46 -33.49 -3.56 46.04
N ASP A 47 -33.66 -2.61 45.12
CA ASP A 47 -34.02 -1.23 45.43
C ASP A 47 -35.47 -1.11 45.90
N ILE A 48 -36.39 -1.74 45.16
CA ILE A 48 -37.81 -1.77 45.49
C ILE A 48 -38.02 -2.45 46.85
N ARG A 49 -37.47 -3.66 47.03
CA ARG A 49 -37.59 -4.43 48.28
C ARG A 49 -37.10 -3.65 49.50
N ARG A 50 -35.97 -2.94 49.40
CA ARG A 50 -35.44 -2.12 50.50
C ARG A 50 -36.38 -0.99 50.89
N ARG A 51 -37.06 -0.37 49.92
CA ARG A 51 -38.02 0.71 50.17
C ARG A 51 -39.36 0.21 50.68
N MET A 52 -39.82 -0.97 50.25
CA MET A 52 -41.03 -1.58 50.79
C MET A 52 -40.89 -1.90 52.28
N LEU A 53 -39.71 -2.31 52.75
CA LEU A 53 -39.42 -2.50 54.18
C LEU A 53 -39.52 -1.20 55.01
N THR A 54 -39.53 -0.03 54.36
CA THR A 54 -39.69 1.28 55.00
C THR A 54 -41.11 1.85 54.89
N GLY A 55 -42.08 1.06 54.42
CA GLY A 55 -43.51 1.41 54.42
C GLY A 55 -44.11 1.80 53.06
N ILE A 56 -43.35 1.68 51.97
CA ILE A 56 -43.85 1.93 50.60
C ILE A 56 -44.59 0.69 50.07
N THR A 57 -45.69 0.91 49.36
CA THR A 57 -46.56 -0.13 48.77
C THR A 57 -46.31 -0.27 47.26
N ILE A 58 -46.85 -1.33 46.66
CA ILE A 58 -46.74 -1.56 45.20
C ILE A 58 -47.50 -0.52 44.36
N HIS A 59 -48.41 0.24 44.97
CA HIS A 59 -49.22 1.27 44.29
C HIS A 59 -48.54 2.64 44.30
N ASP A 60 -47.48 2.81 45.08
CA ASP A 60 -46.69 4.03 45.08
C ASP A 60 -45.84 4.15 43.81
N GLN A 61 -45.41 5.38 43.53
CA GLN A 61 -44.62 5.70 42.33
C GLN A 61 -43.19 5.16 42.43
N VAL A 62 -42.65 4.75 41.28
CA VAL A 62 -41.27 4.28 41.13
C VAL A 62 -40.26 5.32 41.59
N ALA A 63 -40.58 6.61 41.46
CA ALA A 63 -39.77 7.73 41.97
C ALA A 63 -39.19 7.51 43.38
N ALA A 64 -39.93 6.83 44.26
CA ALA A 64 -39.53 6.59 45.64
C ALA A 64 -38.43 5.52 45.82
N CYS A 65 -38.16 4.70 44.80
CA CYS A 65 -37.19 3.60 44.85
C CYS A 65 -36.04 3.70 43.84
N ILE A 66 -35.94 4.80 43.09
CA ILE A 66 -34.86 5.02 42.12
C ILE A 66 -33.50 5.19 42.80
N ASN A 67 -32.50 4.44 42.32
CA ASN A 67 -31.10 4.76 42.57
C ASN A 67 -30.60 5.79 41.55
N ARG A 68 -30.45 7.04 41.99
CA ARG A 68 -29.93 8.14 41.16
C ARG A 68 -28.41 8.08 40.94
N ASN A 69 -27.68 7.32 41.76
CA ASN A 69 -26.25 7.08 41.59
C ASN A 69 -26.03 5.72 40.88
N PHE A 70 -26.26 5.71 39.57
CA PHE A 70 -26.17 4.51 38.74
C PHE A 70 -25.00 4.60 37.76
N VAL A 71 -24.52 3.44 37.34
CA VAL A 71 -23.43 3.30 36.38
C VAL A 71 -24.01 3.31 34.97
N TRP A 72 -23.41 4.10 34.08
CA TRP A 72 -23.79 4.20 32.67
C TRP A 72 -22.56 4.48 31.81
N ALA A 73 -22.69 4.32 30.49
CA ALA A 73 -21.65 4.69 29.54
C ALA A 73 -22.22 5.54 28.41
N GLN A 74 -21.37 6.38 27.82
CA GLN A 74 -21.77 7.29 26.75
C GLN A 74 -21.84 6.55 25.40
N ALA A 75 -22.84 6.88 24.59
CA ALA A 75 -22.96 6.42 23.22
C ALA A 75 -21.73 6.87 22.39
N GLY A 76 -21.15 5.94 21.65
CA GLY A 76 -19.89 6.15 20.92
C GLY A 76 -18.62 6.06 21.79
N GLY A 77 -18.74 5.80 23.10
CA GLY A 77 -17.59 5.58 23.98
C GLY A 77 -16.81 4.29 23.67
N PRO A 78 -15.55 4.16 24.14
CA PRO A 78 -14.74 2.97 23.88
C PRO A 78 -15.37 1.69 24.45
N ARG A 79 -15.40 0.62 23.65
CA ARG A 79 -15.87 -0.71 24.07
C ARG A 79 -15.21 -1.17 25.38
N GLU A 80 -13.92 -0.90 25.54
CA GLU A 80 -13.14 -1.22 26.74
C GLU A 80 -13.76 -0.63 28.02
N GLN A 81 -14.30 0.58 27.96
CA GLN A 81 -14.92 1.22 29.12
C GLN A 81 -16.16 0.45 29.57
N ILE A 82 -17.02 0.06 28.63
CA ILE A 82 -18.23 -0.73 28.90
C ILE A 82 -17.84 -2.10 29.49
N LEU A 83 -16.81 -2.74 28.94
CA LEU A 83 -16.32 -4.03 29.45
C LEU A 83 -15.77 -3.92 30.88
N LYS A 84 -15.01 -2.87 31.20
CA LYS A 84 -14.51 -2.61 32.57
C LYS A 84 -15.66 -2.40 33.56
N LEU A 85 -16.74 -1.73 33.16
CA LEU A 85 -17.92 -1.57 34.01
C LEU A 85 -18.62 -2.91 34.29
N LEU A 86 -18.77 -3.75 33.27
CA LEU A 86 -19.39 -5.08 33.37
C LEU A 86 -18.56 -6.12 34.16
N ASP A 87 -17.24 -5.97 34.13
CA ASP A 87 -16.29 -6.83 34.86
C ASP A 87 -16.31 -6.53 36.37
N GLN A 88 -16.36 -5.25 36.76
CA GLN A 88 -16.18 -4.84 38.14
C GLN A 88 -17.41 -5.09 39.04
N ARG A 89 -18.57 -4.49 38.72
CA ARG A 89 -19.66 -4.32 39.72
C ARG A 89 -21.08 -4.35 39.20
N VAL A 90 -21.32 -4.20 37.90
CA VAL A 90 -22.69 -4.16 37.34
C VAL A 90 -22.87 -5.22 36.27
N HIS A 91 -24.05 -5.85 36.23
CA HIS A 91 -24.36 -6.88 35.25
C HIS A 91 -24.94 -6.31 33.94
N VAL A 92 -25.38 -5.05 33.99
CA VAL A 92 -26.02 -4.34 32.90
C VAL A 92 -25.58 -2.87 32.92
N VAL A 93 -25.25 -2.31 31.77
CA VAL A 93 -24.82 -0.92 31.58
C VAL A 93 -25.72 -0.27 30.52
N PRO A 94 -26.48 0.79 30.86
CA PRO A 94 -27.20 1.58 29.87
C PRO A 94 -26.23 2.47 29.09
N ILE A 95 -26.48 2.59 27.79
CA ILE A 95 -25.74 3.46 26.87
C ILE A 95 -26.59 4.69 26.60
N LEU A 96 -26.09 5.86 27.00
CA LEU A 96 -26.83 7.12 26.93
C LEU A 96 -26.22 8.06 25.89
N ASP A 97 -27.07 8.78 25.15
CA ASP A 97 -26.62 9.87 24.27
C ASP A 97 -26.20 11.13 25.08
N THR A 98 -25.83 12.20 24.38
CA THR A 98 -25.44 13.48 25.01
C THR A 98 -26.58 14.16 25.77
N ASP A 99 -27.83 13.85 25.43
CA ASP A 99 -29.03 14.37 26.12
C ASP A 99 -29.43 13.48 27.31
N GLY A 100 -28.70 12.38 27.55
CA GLY A 100 -28.96 11.41 28.60
C GLY A 100 -30.13 10.45 28.29
N ARG A 101 -30.52 10.31 27.02
CA ARG A 101 -31.55 9.35 26.60
C ARG A 101 -30.94 7.98 26.31
N LEU A 102 -31.71 6.92 26.55
CA LEU A 102 -31.25 5.55 26.34
C LEU A 102 -31.12 5.22 24.84
N VAL A 103 -29.90 4.88 24.42
CA VAL A 103 -29.55 4.45 23.06
C VAL A 103 -29.57 2.93 22.96
N ASP A 104 -28.85 2.24 23.85
CA ASP A 104 -28.71 0.77 23.90
C ASP A 104 -28.47 0.30 25.34
N VAL A 105 -28.50 -1.01 25.57
CA VAL A 105 -28.20 -1.64 26.87
C VAL A 105 -27.26 -2.81 26.64
N PHE A 106 -26.13 -2.82 27.36
CA PHE A 106 -25.20 -3.96 27.32
C PHE A 106 -25.25 -4.75 28.62
N SER A 107 -25.17 -6.07 28.50
CA SER A 107 -24.98 -6.99 29.63
C SER A 107 -23.85 -7.98 29.30
N ARG A 108 -23.53 -8.87 30.24
CA ARG A 108 -22.55 -9.94 30.01
C ARG A 108 -22.93 -10.87 28.85
N GLU A 109 -24.22 -11.08 28.65
CA GLU A 109 -24.77 -11.97 27.62
C GLU A 109 -25.26 -11.19 26.39
N LEU A 110 -25.56 -9.90 26.56
CA LEU A 110 -26.03 -9.01 25.51
C LEU A 110 -24.96 -7.99 25.18
N PHE A 111 -24.10 -8.33 24.22
CA PHE A 111 -23.11 -7.41 23.68
C PHE A 111 -23.21 -7.37 22.15
N ASN A 112 -23.95 -6.41 21.61
CA ASN A 112 -24.01 -6.23 20.16
C ASN A 112 -22.61 -5.87 19.65
N LEU A 113 -22.10 -6.68 18.71
CA LEU A 113 -20.95 -6.29 17.92
C LEU A 113 -21.39 -5.08 17.07
N SER A 114 -20.54 -4.07 16.96
CA SER A 114 -20.78 -2.90 16.11
C SER A 114 -21.18 -3.33 14.70
N GLU A 115 -22.01 -2.55 14.03
CA GLU A 115 -22.38 -2.78 12.63
C GLU A 115 -21.13 -3.00 11.75
N GLU A 116 -21.29 -3.81 10.70
CA GLU A 116 -20.21 -4.06 9.76
C GLU A 116 -19.81 -2.74 9.07
N SER A 117 -18.63 -2.27 9.45
CA SER A 117 -17.94 -1.13 8.83
C SER A 117 -17.46 -1.47 7.43
N GLU A 118 -17.43 -0.47 6.56
CA GLU A 118 -16.91 -0.59 5.20
C GLU A 118 -15.42 -0.99 5.23
N VAL A 119 -15.07 -2.05 4.49
CA VAL A 119 -13.71 -2.61 4.44
C VAL A 119 -13.00 -2.15 3.17
N PHE A 120 -11.83 -1.56 3.34
CA PHE A 120 -10.93 -1.17 2.25
C PHE A 120 -9.67 -2.01 2.30
N ALA A 121 -9.23 -2.50 1.14
CA ALA A 121 -7.86 -2.96 0.95
C ALA A 121 -7.02 -1.79 0.46
N ARG A 122 -5.81 -1.69 0.99
CA ARG A 122 -4.79 -0.73 0.55
C ARG A 122 -3.51 -1.47 0.27
N ALA A 123 -2.76 -0.95 -0.70
CA ALA A 123 -1.45 -1.45 -1.02
C ALA A 123 -0.53 -0.29 -1.39
N ARG A 124 0.74 -0.45 -1.05
CA ARG A 124 1.80 0.38 -1.62
C ARG A 124 2.96 -0.50 -2.05
N SER A 125 3.54 -0.17 -3.19
CA SER A 125 4.70 -0.88 -3.74
C SER A 125 5.80 0.13 -4.05
N PRO A 126 7.06 -0.10 -3.64
CA PRO A 126 8.14 0.85 -3.87
C PRO A 126 8.69 0.75 -5.29
N VAL A 127 9.18 1.85 -5.82
CA VAL A 127 9.96 1.85 -7.07
C VAL A 127 11.37 1.32 -6.85
N ARG A 128 12.09 1.09 -7.95
CA ARG A 128 13.43 0.52 -7.94
C ARG A 128 14.43 1.34 -8.75
N ILE A 129 15.68 1.34 -8.31
CA ILE A 129 16.86 1.75 -9.07
C ILE A 129 17.71 0.52 -9.37
N SER A 130 18.47 0.52 -10.47
CA SER A 130 19.42 -0.55 -10.77
C SER A 130 20.84 0.01 -10.87
N PHE A 131 21.80 -0.71 -10.31
CA PHE A 131 23.21 -0.36 -10.40
C PHE A 131 23.82 -0.88 -11.70
N SER A 132 23.48 -2.10 -12.12
CA SER A 132 23.94 -2.72 -13.38
C SER A 132 23.04 -3.90 -13.78
N GLY A 133 23.23 -4.42 -14.98
CA GLY A 133 22.60 -5.67 -15.44
C GLY A 133 21.37 -5.48 -16.33
N GLY A 134 20.80 -4.28 -16.38
CA GLY A 134 19.59 -4.01 -17.15
C GLY A 134 19.78 -4.26 -18.64
N GLY A 135 18.85 -5.02 -19.23
CA GLY A 135 18.94 -5.57 -20.59
C GLY A 135 19.31 -7.04 -20.61
N THR A 136 20.03 -7.55 -19.60
CA THR A 136 20.30 -8.99 -19.48
C THR A 136 19.11 -9.76 -18.90
N ASP A 137 18.15 -9.04 -18.30
CA ASP A 137 16.89 -9.56 -17.76
C ASP A 137 15.79 -9.68 -18.83
N LEU A 138 16.12 -9.59 -20.11
CA LEU A 138 15.19 -9.82 -21.22
C LEU A 138 15.16 -11.32 -21.57
N THR A 139 13.96 -11.89 -21.70
CA THR A 139 13.78 -13.34 -21.94
C THR A 139 14.60 -13.87 -23.11
N HIS A 140 14.60 -13.18 -24.25
CA HIS A 140 15.38 -13.62 -25.41
C HIS A 140 16.89 -13.64 -25.12
N TYR A 141 17.40 -12.67 -24.37
CA TYR A 141 18.82 -12.62 -24.05
C TYR A 141 19.25 -13.79 -23.17
N PHE A 142 18.62 -13.98 -22.01
CA PHE A 142 19.10 -14.96 -21.03
C PHE A 142 18.80 -16.41 -21.43
N VAL A 143 17.87 -16.65 -22.35
CA VAL A 143 17.60 -17.99 -22.91
C VAL A 143 18.66 -18.38 -23.94
N GLU A 144 19.13 -17.43 -24.75
CA GLU A 144 20.12 -17.68 -25.81
C GLU A 144 21.58 -17.59 -25.32
N ASN A 145 21.78 -17.05 -24.12
CA ASN A 145 23.10 -16.84 -23.52
C ASN A 145 23.21 -17.58 -22.18
N ASP A 146 24.33 -17.43 -21.48
CA ASP A 146 24.62 -18.04 -20.16
C ASP A 146 23.71 -17.50 -19.01
N GLY A 147 22.48 -17.08 -19.27
CA GLY A 147 21.62 -16.41 -18.28
C GLY A 147 21.91 -14.91 -18.11
N GLY A 148 21.03 -14.24 -17.38
CA GLY A 148 21.07 -12.80 -17.07
C GLY A 148 21.34 -12.53 -15.60
N ALA A 149 21.78 -11.31 -15.28
CA ALA A 149 21.93 -10.89 -13.88
C ALA A 149 21.68 -9.39 -13.72
N VAL A 150 20.98 -9.01 -12.65
CA VAL A 150 20.71 -7.61 -12.28
C VAL A 150 21.01 -7.40 -10.82
N ILE A 151 21.60 -6.25 -10.48
CA ILE A 151 21.67 -5.78 -9.10
C ILE A 151 20.91 -4.47 -8.95
N ASN A 152 19.88 -4.50 -8.11
CA ASN A 152 18.94 -3.40 -7.92
C ASN A 152 18.63 -3.18 -6.44
N ALA A 153 17.98 -2.05 -6.16
CA ALA A 153 17.48 -1.71 -4.85
C ALA A 153 16.18 -0.91 -4.96
N THR A 154 15.25 -1.12 -4.02
CA THR A 154 14.04 -0.29 -3.92
C THR A 154 14.29 0.99 -3.13
N ILE A 155 13.54 2.04 -3.45
CA ILE A 155 13.64 3.36 -2.81
C ILE A 155 12.27 3.84 -2.33
N LYS A 156 12.25 4.80 -1.40
CA LYS A 156 11.04 5.34 -0.74
C LYS A 156 10.22 6.29 -1.64
N MET A 157 9.82 5.80 -2.80
CA MET A 157 8.78 6.39 -3.66
C MET A 157 7.87 5.25 -4.08
N TYR A 158 6.56 5.43 -4.02
CA TYR A 158 5.61 4.33 -4.12
C TYR A 158 4.54 4.57 -5.17
N ALA A 159 3.97 3.48 -5.68
CA ALA A 159 2.60 3.51 -6.19
C ALA A 159 1.66 3.05 -5.08
N HIS A 160 0.50 3.68 -4.99
CA HIS A 160 -0.52 3.39 -3.98
C HIS A 160 -1.80 2.95 -4.69
N ALA A 161 -2.43 1.91 -4.17
CA ALA A 161 -3.74 1.45 -4.59
C ALA A 161 -4.69 1.39 -3.39
N THR A 162 -5.94 1.79 -3.59
CA THR A 162 -7.03 1.63 -2.62
C THR A 162 -8.20 0.97 -3.31
N LEU A 163 -8.67 -0.14 -2.76
CA LEU A 163 -9.72 -0.97 -3.33
C LEU A 163 -10.84 -1.16 -2.30
N ARG A 164 -12.07 -0.98 -2.75
CA ARG A 164 -13.27 -1.32 -1.99
C ARG A 164 -14.18 -2.23 -2.82
N ARG A 165 -14.66 -3.30 -2.20
CA ARG A 165 -15.67 -4.20 -2.80
C ARG A 165 -17.03 -3.52 -2.84
N ARG A 166 -17.76 -3.74 -3.93
CA ARG A 166 -19.16 -3.32 -4.09
C ARG A 166 -20.07 -4.54 -3.99
N SER A 167 -21.33 -4.30 -3.67
CA SER A 167 -22.39 -5.32 -3.70
C SER A 167 -22.99 -5.52 -5.10
N ASP A 168 -22.82 -4.54 -5.99
CA ASP A 168 -23.20 -4.61 -7.41
C ASP A 168 -22.00 -5.08 -8.27
N PRO A 169 -22.19 -5.46 -9.56
CA PRO A 169 -21.10 -5.91 -10.42
C PRO A 169 -20.29 -4.75 -11.04
N ARG A 170 -20.61 -3.49 -10.70
CA ARG A 170 -20.02 -2.32 -11.35
C ARG A 170 -18.54 -2.18 -11.01
N ILE A 171 -17.77 -1.71 -11.98
CA ILE A 171 -16.35 -1.44 -11.85
C ILE A 171 -16.14 0.06 -12.03
N ARG A 172 -15.45 0.69 -11.08
CA ARG A 172 -14.98 2.07 -11.19
C ARG A 172 -13.49 2.12 -10.88
N ILE A 173 -12.70 2.65 -11.81
CA ILE A 173 -11.25 2.81 -11.67
C ILE A 173 -10.93 4.29 -11.83
N TYR A 174 -10.26 4.88 -10.86
CA TYR A 174 -9.79 6.26 -10.90
C TYR A 174 -8.27 6.33 -10.78
N SER A 175 -7.62 7.03 -11.71
CA SER A 175 -6.20 7.38 -11.61
C SER A 175 -6.07 8.85 -11.23
N HIS A 176 -5.44 9.12 -10.08
CA HIS A 176 -5.17 10.48 -9.62
C HIS A 176 -4.14 11.18 -10.51
N ASP A 177 -3.15 10.44 -11.03
CA ASP A 177 -2.07 10.99 -11.85
C ASP A 177 -2.57 11.47 -13.22
N PHE A 178 -3.45 10.69 -13.86
CA PHE A 178 -4.06 11.04 -15.15
C PHE A 178 -5.38 11.82 -15.01
N ARG A 179 -5.91 11.95 -13.78
CA ARG A 179 -7.22 12.55 -13.47
C ARG A 179 -8.35 11.99 -14.33
N CYS A 180 -8.32 10.70 -14.60
CA CYS A 180 -9.28 10.02 -15.45
C CYS A 180 -10.02 8.90 -14.71
N THR A 181 -11.27 8.68 -15.10
CA THR A 181 -12.13 7.61 -14.57
C THR A 181 -12.48 6.65 -15.69
N VAL A 182 -12.39 5.36 -15.42
CA VAL A 182 -12.93 4.28 -16.26
C VAL A 182 -14.04 3.60 -15.48
N GLU A 183 -15.22 3.47 -16.09
CA GLU A 183 -16.38 2.78 -15.52
C GLU A 183 -16.86 1.69 -16.46
N ALA A 184 -17.34 0.57 -15.89
CA ALA A 184 -17.96 -0.52 -16.62
C ALA A 184 -19.07 -1.16 -15.78
N GLY A 185 -20.13 -1.67 -16.42
CA GLY A 185 -21.22 -2.36 -15.73
C GLY A 185 -20.81 -3.72 -15.16
N SER A 186 -19.78 -4.32 -15.75
CA SER A 186 -19.24 -5.63 -15.37
C SER A 186 -17.80 -5.81 -15.86
N LEU A 187 -17.13 -6.88 -15.43
CA LEU A 187 -15.81 -7.24 -15.95
C LEU A 187 -15.81 -7.53 -17.45
N ALA A 188 -16.90 -8.07 -18.00
CA ALA A 188 -17.02 -8.38 -19.43
C ALA A 188 -17.05 -7.10 -20.29
N GLU A 189 -17.60 -6.02 -19.75
CA GLU A 189 -17.64 -4.69 -20.37
C GLU A 189 -16.35 -3.89 -20.18
N LEU A 190 -15.45 -4.35 -19.31
CA LEU A 190 -14.14 -3.73 -19.10
C LEU A 190 -13.26 -4.01 -20.33
N GLY A 191 -13.34 -3.13 -21.31
CA GLY A 191 -12.66 -3.23 -22.60
C GLY A 191 -11.14 -3.34 -22.53
N THR A 192 -10.50 -3.52 -23.69
CA THR A 192 -9.05 -3.77 -23.80
C THR A 192 -8.33 -2.57 -24.41
N GLY A 193 -7.22 -2.13 -23.81
CA GLY A 193 -6.45 -0.98 -24.32
C GLY A 193 -7.08 0.38 -23.99
N GLY A 194 -6.66 1.47 -24.65
CA GLY A 194 -7.12 2.83 -24.35
C GLY A 194 -6.66 3.35 -22.98
N ASP A 195 -7.44 4.25 -22.37
CA ASP A 195 -7.10 4.83 -21.06
C ASP A 195 -6.92 3.76 -20.00
N LEU A 196 -5.84 3.86 -19.21
CA LEU A 196 -5.51 2.93 -18.14
C LEU A 196 -5.39 1.47 -18.62
N ALA A 197 -4.88 1.24 -19.85
CA ALA A 197 -4.74 -0.09 -20.43
C ALA A 197 -4.04 -1.10 -19.50
N LEU A 198 -2.99 -0.67 -18.80
CA LEU A 198 -2.25 -1.49 -17.84
C LEU A 198 -3.14 -1.95 -16.67
N ILE A 199 -3.85 -1.01 -16.04
CA ILE A 199 -4.75 -1.31 -14.92
C ILE A 199 -5.86 -2.25 -15.37
N LYS A 200 -6.46 -2.01 -16.54
CA LYS A 200 -7.47 -2.91 -17.13
C LYS A 200 -6.91 -4.30 -17.41
N SER A 201 -5.67 -4.39 -17.91
CA SER A 201 -4.98 -5.67 -18.14
C SER A 201 -4.84 -6.47 -16.83
N VAL A 202 -4.38 -5.81 -15.76
CA VAL A 202 -4.25 -6.42 -14.43
C VAL A 202 -5.60 -6.91 -13.89
N VAL A 203 -6.64 -6.08 -13.96
CA VAL A 203 -7.99 -6.49 -13.51
C VAL A 203 -8.52 -7.69 -14.31
N ARG A 204 -8.31 -7.70 -15.63
CA ARG A 204 -8.73 -8.82 -16.51
C ARG A 204 -7.91 -10.08 -16.30
N LEU A 205 -6.67 -9.97 -15.82
CA LEU A 205 -5.87 -11.11 -15.40
C LEU A 205 -6.43 -11.71 -14.10
N ILE A 206 -6.72 -10.87 -13.10
CA ILE A 206 -7.23 -11.25 -11.78
C ILE A 206 -8.62 -11.87 -11.85
N LYS A 207 -9.49 -11.35 -12.73
CA LYS A 207 -10.89 -11.77 -12.90
C LYS A 207 -11.69 -11.78 -11.59
N PRO A 208 -11.84 -10.63 -10.91
CA PRO A 208 -12.61 -10.57 -9.67
C PRO A 208 -14.08 -10.93 -9.92
N THR A 209 -14.69 -11.65 -8.97
CA THR A 209 -16.09 -12.11 -9.03
C THR A 209 -17.09 -11.11 -8.44
N TYR A 210 -16.65 -9.87 -8.19
CA TYR A 210 -17.41 -8.81 -7.54
C TYR A 210 -17.11 -7.46 -8.22
N GLY A 211 -18.05 -6.51 -8.15
CA GLY A 211 -17.78 -5.13 -8.51
C GLY A 211 -16.90 -4.43 -7.48
N PHE A 212 -16.24 -3.35 -7.87
CA PHE A 212 -15.29 -2.65 -7.01
C PHE A 212 -15.09 -1.18 -7.41
N ASP A 213 -14.68 -0.37 -6.43
CA ASP A 213 -14.05 0.93 -6.65
C ASP A 213 -12.54 0.78 -6.42
N LEU A 214 -11.72 1.17 -7.40
CA LEU A 214 -10.26 1.16 -7.34
C LEU A 214 -9.72 2.56 -7.58
N GLU A 215 -8.88 3.06 -6.68
CA GLU A 215 -8.13 4.29 -6.86
C GLU A 215 -6.63 4.01 -6.87
N VAL A 216 -5.91 4.67 -7.78
CA VAL A 216 -4.46 4.51 -7.97
C VAL A 216 -3.77 5.86 -8.07
N SER A 217 -2.59 5.98 -7.46
CA SER A 217 -1.72 7.16 -7.51
C SER A 217 -0.25 6.77 -7.42
N ALA A 218 0.67 7.62 -7.89
CA ALA A 218 2.11 7.38 -7.82
C ALA A 218 2.90 8.62 -7.34
N ASP A 219 3.96 8.39 -6.57
CA ASP A 219 4.86 9.45 -6.07
C ASP A 219 5.88 9.90 -7.14
N PHE A 220 5.80 9.37 -8.36
CA PHE A 220 6.80 9.54 -9.42
C PHE A 220 6.14 9.76 -10.79
N PRO A 221 6.81 10.48 -11.71
CA PRO A 221 6.26 10.72 -13.04
C PRO A 221 6.28 9.46 -13.92
N VAL A 222 5.36 9.42 -14.88
CA VAL A 222 5.33 8.40 -15.94
C VAL A 222 6.61 8.47 -16.76
N GLY A 223 7.17 7.33 -17.14
CA GLY A 223 8.40 7.28 -17.93
C GLY A 223 9.68 7.66 -17.16
N SER A 224 9.61 7.72 -15.82
CA SER A 224 10.75 8.02 -14.93
C SER A 224 11.93 7.04 -15.02
N GLY A 225 11.74 5.87 -15.63
CA GLY A 225 12.75 4.81 -15.62
C GLY A 225 12.86 4.07 -14.28
N LEU A 226 11.96 4.32 -13.33
CA LEU A 226 11.93 3.72 -11.98
C LEU A 226 11.11 2.41 -11.87
N GLY A 227 10.64 1.87 -13.00
CA GLY A 227 9.87 0.62 -13.04
C GLY A 227 8.38 0.81 -12.80
N GLY A 228 7.87 2.02 -13.07
CA GLY A 228 6.52 2.45 -12.69
C GLY A 228 5.38 1.49 -13.06
N SER A 229 5.41 0.89 -14.25
CA SER A 229 4.38 -0.07 -14.68
C SER A 229 4.27 -1.26 -13.73
N ALA A 230 5.41 -1.88 -13.39
CA ALA A 230 5.44 -3.04 -12.49
C ALA A 230 4.98 -2.68 -11.07
N VAL A 231 5.36 -1.49 -10.60
CA VAL A 231 5.03 -0.97 -9.26
C VAL A 231 3.53 -0.73 -9.14
N VAL A 232 2.91 -0.11 -10.15
CA VAL A 232 1.45 0.10 -10.22
C VAL A 232 0.71 -1.24 -10.27
N SER A 233 1.13 -2.15 -11.15
CA SER A 233 0.53 -3.49 -11.27
C SER A 233 0.58 -4.25 -9.94
N SER A 234 1.73 -4.26 -9.28
CA SER A 234 1.93 -4.97 -8.01
C SER A 234 1.07 -4.40 -6.88
N ALA A 235 0.93 -3.07 -6.79
CA ALA A 235 0.03 -2.44 -5.82
C ALA A 235 -1.43 -2.86 -6.06
N ILE A 236 -1.89 -2.87 -7.31
CA ILE A 236 -3.26 -3.28 -7.65
C ILE A 236 -3.48 -4.76 -7.33
N ILE A 237 -2.57 -5.65 -7.77
CA ILE A 237 -2.65 -7.08 -7.48
C ILE A 237 -2.69 -7.31 -5.97
N GLY A 238 -1.82 -6.62 -5.22
CA GLY A 238 -1.80 -6.68 -3.75
C GLY A 238 -3.13 -6.29 -3.10
N CYS A 239 -3.79 -5.24 -3.57
CA CYS A 239 -5.13 -4.86 -3.10
C CYS A 239 -6.17 -5.96 -3.33
N PHE A 240 -6.17 -6.60 -4.50
CA PHE A 240 -7.07 -7.73 -4.76
C PHE A 240 -6.72 -8.95 -3.91
N ASN A 241 -5.42 -9.18 -3.68
CA ASN A 241 -4.94 -10.30 -2.87
C ASN A 241 -5.43 -10.26 -1.42
N GLU A 242 -5.65 -9.06 -0.86
CA GLU A 242 -6.27 -8.90 0.46
C GLU A 242 -7.67 -9.52 0.54
N PHE A 243 -8.44 -9.53 -0.55
CA PHE A 243 -9.80 -10.09 -0.56
C PHE A 243 -9.87 -11.56 -0.98
N ARG A 244 -8.74 -12.22 -1.23
CA ARG A 244 -8.66 -13.65 -1.56
C ARG A 244 -8.56 -14.50 -0.30
N GLY A 245 -9.16 -15.69 -0.33
CA GLY A 245 -8.96 -16.71 0.71
C GLY A 245 -7.69 -17.52 0.50
N ASP A 246 -7.26 -17.64 -0.76
CA ASP A 246 -6.07 -18.30 -1.28
C ASP A 246 -5.09 -17.23 -1.79
N GLN A 247 -4.50 -16.49 -0.84
CA GLN A 247 -3.61 -15.39 -1.18
C GLN A 247 -2.40 -15.87 -1.99
N TRP A 248 -2.11 -15.15 -3.06
CA TRP A 248 -0.91 -15.34 -3.87
C TRP A 248 0.34 -14.98 -3.08
N ASP A 249 1.41 -15.71 -3.32
CA ASP A 249 2.74 -15.41 -2.82
C ASP A 249 3.43 -14.29 -3.63
N ARG A 250 4.65 -13.94 -3.23
CA ARG A 250 5.42 -12.85 -3.87
C ARG A 250 5.85 -13.18 -5.30
N HIS A 251 6.16 -14.44 -5.60
CA HIS A 251 6.53 -14.84 -6.96
C HIS A 251 5.32 -14.75 -7.88
N GLU A 252 4.19 -15.32 -7.46
CA GLU A 252 2.93 -15.26 -8.20
C GLU A 252 2.53 -13.81 -8.51
N ILE A 253 2.62 -12.90 -7.54
CA ILE A 253 2.30 -11.47 -7.77
C ILE A 253 3.23 -10.83 -8.80
N ALA A 254 4.55 -11.08 -8.72
CA ALA A 254 5.52 -10.54 -9.66
C ALA A 254 5.30 -11.09 -11.08
N GLU A 255 5.03 -12.38 -11.21
CA GLU A 255 4.78 -13.06 -12.48
C GLU A 255 3.45 -12.63 -13.10
N MET A 256 2.41 -12.42 -12.29
CA MET A 256 1.15 -11.84 -12.74
C MET A 256 1.33 -10.41 -13.26
N ALA A 257 2.12 -9.58 -12.56
CA ALA A 257 2.45 -8.24 -13.04
C ALA A 257 3.21 -8.28 -14.38
N PHE A 258 4.11 -9.26 -14.55
CA PHE A 258 4.82 -9.50 -15.82
C PHE A 258 3.84 -9.93 -16.91
N GLN A 259 2.95 -10.89 -16.64
CA GLN A 259 1.96 -11.37 -17.59
C GLN A 259 1.02 -10.25 -18.07
N ALA A 260 0.50 -9.43 -17.16
CA ALA A 260 -0.42 -8.35 -17.48
C ALA A 260 0.21 -7.31 -18.42
N GLU A 261 1.50 -7.02 -18.27
CA GLU A 261 2.20 -6.01 -19.07
C GLU A 261 2.82 -6.61 -20.34
N ARG A 262 3.60 -7.69 -20.20
CA ARG A 262 4.41 -8.25 -21.28
C ARG A 262 3.61 -9.12 -22.23
N LEU A 263 2.70 -9.93 -21.71
CA LEU A 263 1.97 -10.92 -22.51
C LEU A 263 0.61 -10.38 -22.97
N MET A 264 -0.16 -9.76 -22.07
CA MET A 264 -1.51 -9.29 -22.38
C MET A 264 -1.54 -7.97 -23.14
N LEU A 265 -0.62 -7.04 -22.87
CA LEU A 265 -0.48 -5.79 -23.62
C LEU A 265 0.59 -5.83 -24.70
N ASN A 266 1.35 -6.92 -24.80
CA ASN A 266 2.44 -7.07 -25.75
C ASN A 266 3.47 -5.93 -25.69
N ILE A 267 3.75 -5.41 -24.48
CA ILE A 267 4.76 -4.37 -24.26
C ILE A 267 6.08 -5.04 -23.89
N PRO A 268 7.13 -4.99 -24.73
CA PRO A 268 8.39 -5.65 -24.42
C PRO A 268 9.08 -5.04 -23.20
N GLY A 269 9.79 -5.87 -22.45
CA GLY A 269 10.62 -5.45 -21.32
C GLY A 269 11.10 -6.64 -20.52
N GLY A 270 11.95 -6.36 -19.52
CA GLY A 270 12.59 -7.37 -18.69
C GLY A 270 11.77 -7.79 -17.47
N TRP A 271 12.39 -8.63 -16.65
CA TRP A 271 11.78 -9.22 -15.44
C TRP A 271 12.14 -8.49 -14.13
N GLN A 272 13.18 -7.64 -14.12
CA GLN A 272 13.72 -7.13 -12.86
C GLN A 272 12.73 -6.26 -12.06
N ASP A 273 11.84 -5.53 -12.76
CA ASP A 273 11.00 -4.50 -12.15
C ASP A 273 9.94 -5.11 -11.22
N GLN A 274 9.30 -6.18 -11.70
CA GLN A 274 8.26 -6.91 -11.01
C GLN A 274 8.80 -7.59 -9.75
N TYR A 275 9.94 -8.27 -9.85
CA TYR A 275 10.58 -8.86 -8.68
C TYR A 275 11.06 -7.79 -7.70
N ALA A 276 11.67 -6.70 -8.18
CA ALA A 276 12.24 -5.69 -7.28
C ALA A 276 11.15 -5.04 -6.42
N THR A 277 10.05 -4.61 -7.04
CA THR A 277 8.97 -3.92 -6.31
C THR A 277 8.24 -4.84 -5.35
N VAL A 278 8.05 -6.13 -5.69
CA VAL A 278 7.33 -7.07 -4.82
C VAL A 278 8.20 -7.54 -3.65
N PHE A 279 9.49 -7.79 -3.86
CA PHE A 279 10.38 -8.29 -2.81
C PHE A 279 10.96 -7.18 -1.94
N GLY A 280 11.36 -6.06 -2.55
CA GLY A 280 11.99 -4.94 -1.87
C GLY A 280 13.44 -5.17 -1.47
N GLY A 281 14.06 -4.13 -0.92
CA GLY A 281 15.45 -4.12 -0.49
C GLY A 281 16.44 -4.17 -1.64
N PHE A 282 17.69 -4.51 -1.31
CA PHE A 282 18.77 -4.75 -2.27
C PHE A 282 18.69 -6.20 -2.74
N ASN A 283 18.71 -6.42 -4.05
CA ASN A 283 18.65 -7.76 -4.62
C ASN A 283 19.72 -7.95 -5.69
N HIS A 284 20.34 -9.12 -5.66
CA HIS A 284 21.03 -9.69 -6.80
C HIS A 284 20.10 -10.73 -7.43
N MET A 285 19.69 -10.50 -8.66
CA MET A 285 18.75 -11.35 -9.38
C MET A 285 19.49 -12.08 -10.49
N GLU A 286 19.19 -13.36 -10.65
CA GLU A 286 19.72 -14.22 -11.71
C GLU A 286 18.56 -14.76 -12.53
N PHE A 287 18.65 -14.61 -13.85
CA PHE A 287 17.60 -14.99 -14.80
C PHE A 287 18.10 -16.14 -15.67
N SER A 288 17.31 -17.18 -15.81
CA SER A 288 17.64 -18.34 -16.64
C SER A 288 16.39 -18.87 -17.34
N SER A 289 16.56 -19.77 -18.29
CA SER A 289 15.45 -20.44 -18.97
C SER A 289 14.62 -21.34 -18.06
N ASP A 290 15.20 -21.81 -16.95
CA ASP A 290 14.55 -22.71 -16.01
C ASP A 290 13.81 -21.95 -14.90
N GLN A 291 14.53 -21.05 -14.21
CA GLN A 291 13.96 -20.26 -13.12
C GLN A 291 14.63 -18.89 -12.95
N ASN A 292 13.88 -17.96 -12.36
CA ASN A 292 14.37 -16.66 -11.92
C ASN A 292 14.66 -16.71 -10.41
N THR A 293 15.91 -16.42 -10.04
CA THR A 293 16.36 -16.48 -8.65
C THR A 293 16.55 -15.07 -8.10
N ILE A 294 15.93 -14.78 -6.95
CA ILE A 294 16.03 -13.50 -6.26
C ILE A 294 16.84 -13.71 -4.99
N VAL A 295 18.03 -13.10 -4.93
CA VAL A 295 18.95 -13.20 -3.79
C VAL A 295 18.98 -11.85 -3.05
N PRO A 296 18.27 -11.71 -1.92
CA PRO A 296 18.35 -10.51 -1.10
C PRO A 296 19.76 -10.31 -0.56
N LEU A 297 20.27 -9.09 -0.69
CA LEU A 297 21.58 -8.70 -0.19
C LEU A 297 21.41 -8.03 1.18
N ARG A 298 21.96 -8.66 2.21
CA ARG A 298 22.07 -8.06 3.55
C ARG A 298 23.31 -7.19 3.60
N LEU A 299 23.13 -5.87 3.66
CA LEU A 299 24.21 -4.90 3.77
C LEU A 299 24.30 -4.39 5.21
N ASP A 300 25.51 -4.00 5.63
CA ASP A 300 25.69 -3.29 6.90
C ASP A 300 24.95 -1.94 6.86
N PRO A 301 24.25 -1.52 7.93
CA PRO A 301 23.53 -0.24 7.94
C PRO A 301 24.40 0.99 7.59
N ASN A 302 25.68 0.99 7.96
CA ASN A 302 26.58 2.09 7.61
C ASN A 302 26.90 2.13 6.10
N ILE A 303 26.92 0.96 5.43
CA ILE A 303 27.08 0.89 3.97
C ILE A 303 25.85 1.50 3.28
N ILE A 304 24.65 1.23 3.80
CA ILE A 304 23.41 1.81 3.27
C ILE A 304 23.41 3.33 3.47
N ALA A 305 23.74 3.81 4.68
CA ALA A 305 23.80 5.24 4.98
C ALA A 305 24.82 5.98 4.09
N GLU A 306 26.02 5.42 3.91
CA GLU A 306 27.04 6.02 3.04
C GLU A 306 26.61 6.00 1.56
N LEU A 307 25.89 4.98 1.10
CA LEU A 307 25.32 4.94 -0.26
C LEU A 307 24.27 6.05 -0.45
N GLU A 308 23.38 6.30 0.52
CA GLU A 308 22.38 7.37 0.44
C GLU A 308 23.04 8.75 0.34
N GLU A 309 24.14 8.97 1.07
CA GLU A 309 24.95 10.19 1.02
C GLU A 309 25.89 10.25 -0.20
N SER A 310 26.18 9.12 -0.85
CA SER A 310 27.02 9.07 -2.06
C SER A 310 26.24 9.08 -3.38
N LEU A 311 24.91 8.96 -3.34
CA LEU A 311 24.08 8.91 -4.56
C LEU A 311 23.17 10.12 -4.72
N VAL A 312 23.14 10.69 -5.93
CA VAL A 312 22.25 11.78 -6.34
C VAL A 312 21.32 11.28 -7.44
N LEU A 313 20.02 11.46 -7.25
CA LEU A 313 19.01 11.17 -8.26
C LEU A 313 18.69 12.47 -9.00
N CYS A 314 18.82 12.49 -10.32
CA CYS A 314 18.65 13.70 -11.15
C CYS A 314 17.62 13.43 -12.25
N TYR A 315 16.51 14.16 -12.26
CA TYR A 315 15.49 14.04 -13.30
C TYR A 315 15.90 14.85 -14.54
N SER A 316 16.19 14.16 -15.64
CA SER A 316 16.55 14.80 -16.92
C SER A 316 15.33 15.39 -17.66
N GLY A 317 14.11 15.11 -17.19
CA GLY A 317 12.91 15.36 -17.98
C GLY A 317 12.76 14.37 -19.15
N GLY A 318 11.69 14.57 -19.91
CA GLY A 318 11.32 13.72 -21.05
C GLY A 318 10.63 12.42 -20.63
N GLY A 319 9.41 12.22 -21.11
CA GLY A 319 8.77 10.89 -21.13
C GLY A 319 9.18 10.16 -22.40
N HIS A 320 9.57 8.88 -22.28
CA HIS A 320 9.94 8.06 -23.44
C HIS A 320 9.12 6.77 -23.49
N ASP A 321 8.91 6.24 -24.69
CA ASP A 321 8.36 4.90 -24.88
C ASP A 321 9.44 3.85 -24.57
N SER A 322 9.54 3.46 -23.30
CA SER A 322 10.42 2.38 -22.85
C SER A 322 10.20 1.07 -23.63
N GLY A 323 8.96 0.81 -24.08
CA GLY A 323 8.62 -0.32 -24.94
C GLY A 323 9.28 -0.22 -26.32
N ALA A 324 9.40 0.99 -26.90
CA ALA A 324 10.13 1.19 -28.16
C ALA A 324 11.62 0.90 -28.02
N ILE A 325 12.23 1.28 -26.89
CA ILE A 325 13.64 1.00 -26.61
C ILE A 325 13.84 -0.50 -26.42
N HIS A 326 12.93 -1.19 -25.71
CA HIS A 326 13.02 -2.65 -25.56
C HIS A 326 12.77 -3.40 -26.87
N ARG A 327 11.88 -2.91 -27.75
CA ARG A 327 11.73 -3.44 -29.12
C ARG A 327 13.03 -3.30 -29.90
N ASP A 328 13.67 -2.14 -29.80
CA ASP A 328 14.95 -1.89 -30.45
C ASP A 328 16.06 -2.77 -29.89
N GLN A 329 16.20 -2.88 -28.56
CA GLN A 329 17.14 -3.79 -27.92
C GLN A 329 16.91 -5.25 -28.33
N LYS A 330 15.65 -5.69 -28.44
CA LYS A 330 15.35 -7.03 -28.94
C LYS A 330 15.84 -7.23 -30.37
N ALA A 331 15.63 -6.26 -31.25
CA ALA A 331 16.16 -6.31 -32.62
C ALA A 331 17.69 -6.22 -32.67
N GLN A 332 18.31 -5.41 -31.80
CA GLN A 332 19.75 -5.21 -31.75
C GLN A 332 20.51 -6.33 -31.05
N HIS A 333 19.86 -7.13 -30.20
CA HIS A 333 20.46 -8.30 -29.53
C HIS A 333 20.85 -9.44 -30.51
N GLU A 334 20.47 -9.32 -31.79
CA GLU A 334 21.00 -10.16 -32.87
C GLU A 334 22.41 -9.74 -33.32
N THR A 335 22.91 -8.59 -32.84
CA THR A 335 24.25 -8.06 -33.16
C THR A 335 25.29 -8.49 -32.13
N ALA A 336 26.51 -8.81 -32.59
CA ALA A 336 27.61 -9.23 -31.72
C ALA A 336 28.01 -8.16 -30.69
N ASP A 337 27.88 -6.88 -31.03
CA ASP A 337 28.21 -5.75 -30.15
C ASP A 337 27.25 -5.65 -28.97
N ALA A 338 25.94 -5.79 -29.21
CA ALA A 338 24.94 -5.75 -28.15
C ALA A 338 25.06 -6.95 -27.19
N VAL A 339 25.34 -8.15 -27.72
CA VAL A 339 25.59 -9.34 -26.90
C VAL A 339 26.83 -9.15 -26.01
N THR A 340 27.91 -8.61 -26.58
CA THR A 340 29.15 -8.31 -25.83
C THR A 340 28.90 -7.26 -24.75
N ALA A 341 28.15 -6.21 -25.07
CA ALA A 341 27.77 -5.17 -24.11
C ALA A 341 26.90 -5.72 -22.97
N ALA A 342 25.97 -6.63 -23.26
CA ALA A 342 25.14 -7.30 -22.26
C ALA A 342 25.96 -8.29 -21.40
N ALA A 343 26.90 -9.02 -21.98
CA ALA A 343 27.84 -9.86 -21.23
C ALA A 343 28.68 -8.99 -20.27
N LYS A 344 29.08 -7.80 -20.71
CA LYS A 344 29.79 -6.83 -19.87
C LYS A 344 28.93 -6.31 -18.72
N GLN A 345 27.64 -6.03 -18.94
CA GLN A 345 26.70 -5.69 -17.86
C GLN A 345 26.66 -6.78 -16.78
N LYS A 346 26.61 -8.05 -17.21
CA LYS A 346 26.55 -9.20 -16.31
C LYS A 346 27.83 -9.35 -15.49
N GLU A 347 29.00 -9.14 -16.11
CA GLU A 347 30.29 -9.11 -15.41
C GLU A 347 30.31 -7.99 -14.35
N VAL A 348 29.98 -6.76 -14.74
CA VAL A 348 29.97 -5.59 -13.85
C VAL A 348 28.98 -5.79 -12.69
N THR A 349 27.83 -6.41 -12.94
CA THR A 349 26.85 -6.76 -11.90
C THR A 349 27.47 -7.64 -10.80
N ARG A 350 28.27 -8.65 -11.19
CA ARG A 350 28.96 -9.53 -10.23
C ARG A 350 30.02 -8.77 -9.42
N GLU A 351 30.76 -7.86 -10.05
CA GLU A 351 31.75 -7.04 -9.34
C GLU A 351 31.09 -6.03 -8.39
N ILE A 352 30.03 -5.34 -8.82
CA ILE A 352 29.30 -4.42 -7.95
C ILE A 352 28.80 -5.16 -6.70
N ARG A 353 28.23 -6.37 -6.85
CA ARG A 353 27.84 -7.20 -5.70
C ARG A 353 29.00 -7.42 -4.73
N LYS A 354 30.19 -7.79 -5.23
CA LYS A 354 31.39 -8.03 -4.41
C LYS A 354 31.84 -6.78 -3.65
N HIS A 355 31.75 -5.60 -4.27
CA HIS A 355 32.16 -4.33 -3.67
C HIS A 355 31.12 -3.80 -2.67
N LEU A 356 29.82 -3.89 -2.99
CA LEU A 356 28.73 -3.51 -2.09
C LEU A 356 28.77 -4.30 -0.78
N LEU A 357 28.93 -5.62 -0.85
CA LEU A 357 29.03 -6.48 0.34
C LEU A 357 30.26 -6.20 1.23
N ARG A 358 31.25 -5.47 0.71
CA ARG A 358 32.49 -5.10 1.43
C ARG A 358 32.59 -3.61 1.75
N GLY A 359 31.57 -2.82 1.45
CA GLY A 359 31.58 -1.37 1.66
C GLY A 359 32.58 -0.60 0.79
N ARG A 360 33.04 -1.17 -0.34
CA ARG A 360 33.99 -0.51 -1.26
C ARG A 360 33.24 0.38 -2.26
N LEU A 361 32.57 1.41 -1.74
CA LEU A 361 31.56 2.17 -2.48
C LEU A 361 32.13 3.02 -3.62
N LEU A 362 33.34 3.55 -3.48
CA LEU A 362 34.00 4.28 -4.57
C LEU A 362 34.21 3.40 -5.81
N ASP A 363 34.53 2.13 -5.61
CA ASP A 363 34.66 1.16 -6.71
C ASP A 363 33.29 0.84 -7.32
N CYS A 364 32.22 0.77 -6.51
CA CYS A 364 30.85 0.70 -7.02
C CYS A 364 30.54 1.90 -7.94
N GLY A 365 30.92 3.13 -7.54
CA GLY A 365 30.76 4.33 -8.35
C GLY A 365 31.43 4.23 -9.73
N ARG A 366 32.67 3.72 -9.79
CA ARG A 366 33.40 3.46 -11.04
C ARG A 366 32.76 2.36 -11.88
N LEU A 367 32.29 1.29 -11.24
CA LEU A 367 31.60 0.21 -11.94
C LEU A 367 30.23 0.63 -12.50
N ILE A 368 29.53 1.57 -11.86
CA ILE A 368 28.29 2.16 -12.38
C ILE A 368 28.57 2.93 -13.68
N ASP A 369 29.67 3.68 -13.74
CA ASP A 369 30.15 4.37 -14.95
C ASP A 369 30.44 3.37 -16.09
N GLU A 370 31.18 2.31 -15.79
CA GLU A 370 31.46 1.23 -16.75
C GLU A 370 30.18 0.56 -17.24
N ALA A 371 29.23 0.30 -16.33
CA ALA A 371 27.91 -0.20 -16.68
C ALA A 371 27.17 0.79 -17.59
N TRP A 372 27.27 2.11 -17.40
CA TRP A 372 26.61 3.06 -18.28
C TRP A 372 27.16 3.01 -19.70
N HIS A 373 28.49 2.99 -19.85
CA HIS A 373 29.13 2.88 -21.14
C HIS A 373 28.81 1.58 -21.87
N ALA A 374 28.74 0.46 -21.15
CA ALA A 374 28.25 -0.80 -21.72
C ALA A 374 26.77 -0.68 -22.12
N LYS A 375 25.92 -0.08 -21.28
CA LYS A 375 24.47 0.04 -21.53
C LYS A 375 24.20 0.82 -22.81
N ARG A 376 24.91 1.93 -23.04
CA ARG A 376 24.77 2.76 -24.26
C ARG A 376 25.03 1.99 -25.56
N LYS A 377 25.80 0.91 -25.51
CA LYS A 377 26.10 0.05 -26.68
C LYS A 377 25.01 -0.98 -26.99
N LEU A 378 24.02 -1.16 -26.10
CA LEU A 378 22.91 -2.11 -26.33
C LEU A 378 21.91 -1.59 -27.38
N SER A 379 21.77 -0.27 -27.52
CA SER A 379 20.91 0.37 -28.50
C SER A 379 21.23 1.86 -28.58
N SER A 380 21.21 2.42 -29.79
CA SER A 380 21.39 3.86 -30.00
C SER A 380 20.26 4.71 -29.41
N LYS A 381 19.11 4.11 -29.07
CA LYS A 381 17.97 4.81 -28.44
C LYS A 381 18.10 4.96 -26.93
N ILE A 382 19.16 4.43 -26.34
CA ILE A 382 19.36 4.46 -24.87
C ILE A 382 19.80 5.84 -24.39
N SER A 383 20.56 6.56 -25.19
CA SER A 383 21.00 7.92 -24.89
C SER A 383 20.78 8.83 -26.11
N SER A 384 20.94 10.13 -25.91
CA SER A 384 20.90 11.15 -26.95
C SER A 384 21.98 12.20 -26.67
N SER A 385 22.20 13.13 -27.60
CA SER A 385 23.11 14.27 -27.40
C SER A 385 22.79 15.06 -26.14
N GLU A 386 21.51 15.24 -25.84
CA GLU A 386 21.05 15.99 -24.67
C GLU A 386 21.34 15.21 -23.38
N LEU A 387 21.06 13.89 -23.36
CA LEU A 387 21.33 13.05 -22.20
C LEU A 387 22.84 12.88 -21.95
N ASP A 388 23.63 12.76 -23.01
CA ASP A 388 25.08 12.68 -22.93
C ASP A 388 25.66 14.01 -22.40
N ALA A 389 25.12 15.16 -22.81
CA ALA A 389 25.53 16.46 -22.26
C ALA A 389 25.27 16.58 -20.75
N ILE A 390 24.12 16.08 -20.26
CA ILE A 390 23.82 16.04 -18.82
C ILE A 390 24.82 15.15 -18.08
N TYR A 391 25.12 13.98 -18.64
CA TYR A 391 26.09 13.04 -18.07
C TYR A 391 27.49 13.64 -17.98
N ASP A 392 27.99 14.21 -19.07
CA ASP A 392 29.33 14.80 -19.16
C ASP A 392 29.46 16.03 -18.26
N PHE A 393 28.38 16.83 -18.15
CA PHE A 393 28.31 17.93 -17.20
C PHE A 393 28.41 17.45 -15.75
N ALA A 394 27.68 16.38 -15.38
CA ALA A 394 27.76 15.80 -14.04
C ALA A 394 29.17 15.27 -13.73
N LYS A 395 29.80 14.56 -14.68
CA LYS A 395 31.18 14.07 -14.57
C LYS A 395 32.17 15.20 -14.34
N SER A 396 32.03 16.30 -15.07
CA SER A 396 32.89 17.49 -14.95
C SER A 396 32.69 18.26 -13.64
N ASN A 397 31.57 18.02 -12.94
CA ASN A 397 31.20 18.66 -11.68
C ASN A 397 31.28 17.72 -10.46
N GLY A 398 32.07 16.64 -10.54
CA GLY A 398 32.40 15.80 -9.38
C GLY A 398 31.69 14.45 -9.32
N ALA A 399 30.88 14.06 -10.33
CA ALA A 399 30.38 12.69 -10.39
C ALA A 399 31.53 11.71 -10.69
N VAL A 400 31.72 10.72 -9.83
CA VAL A 400 32.65 9.60 -10.06
C VAL A 400 32.14 8.74 -11.20
N GLY A 401 30.84 8.54 -11.27
CA GLY A 401 30.14 7.75 -12.26
C GLY A 401 28.65 7.99 -12.20
N GLY A 402 27.91 7.45 -13.16
CA GLY A 402 26.47 7.48 -13.11
C GLY A 402 25.86 6.66 -14.22
N LYS A 403 24.54 6.61 -14.28
CA LYS A 403 23.81 5.97 -15.36
C LYS A 403 22.38 6.47 -15.44
N LEU A 404 21.79 6.38 -16.63
CA LEU A 404 20.35 6.50 -16.77
C LEU A 404 19.67 5.24 -16.24
N LEU A 405 18.60 5.43 -15.47
CA LEU A 405 17.77 4.35 -14.93
C LEU A 405 16.76 3.87 -15.98
N GLY A 406 16.27 2.64 -15.81
CA GLY A 406 15.30 2.03 -16.72
C GLY A 406 15.89 1.66 -18.09
N ALA A 407 15.06 1.72 -19.13
CA ALA A 407 15.42 1.28 -20.47
C ALA A 407 16.45 2.21 -21.15
N GLY A 408 16.27 3.53 -21.04
CA GLY A 408 17.03 4.54 -21.78
C GLY A 408 16.15 5.73 -22.16
N GLY A 409 16.66 6.75 -22.87
CA GLY A 409 15.84 7.74 -23.58
C GLY A 409 15.14 8.82 -22.74
N GLY A 410 15.29 8.83 -21.42
CA GLY A 410 14.83 9.89 -20.52
C GLY A 410 14.56 9.39 -19.10
N GLY A 411 14.11 10.28 -18.22
CA GLY A 411 13.77 9.94 -16.84
C GLY A 411 14.85 10.33 -15.83
N TYR A 412 15.23 9.41 -14.94
CA TYR A 412 16.22 9.69 -13.90
C TYR A 412 17.62 9.18 -14.24
N PHE A 413 18.61 10.04 -14.06
CA PHE A 413 19.99 9.64 -13.82
C PHE A 413 20.20 9.34 -12.34
N MET A 414 21.05 8.36 -12.07
CA MET A 414 21.66 8.14 -10.77
C MET A 414 23.16 8.43 -10.90
N PHE A 415 23.68 9.36 -10.11
CA PHE A 415 25.10 9.69 -10.06
C PHE A 415 25.70 9.28 -8.71
N PHE A 416 26.92 8.74 -8.75
CA PHE A 416 27.74 8.49 -7.58
C PHE A 416 28.75 9.64 -7.41
N VAL A 417 28.89 10.14 -6.19
CA VAL A 417 29.72 11.28 -5.82
C VAL A 417 30.51 11.01 -4.54
N ARG A 418 31.63 11.72 -4.35
CA ARG A 418 32.35 11.69 -3.07
C ARG A 418 31.67 12.63 -2.05
N PRO A 419 31.86 12.41 -0.73
CA PRO A 419 31.13 13.15 0.32
C PRO A 419 31.15 14.68 0.20
N PHE A 420 32.29 15.27 -0.19
CA PHE A 420 32.44 16.73 -0.30
C PHE A 420 32.04 17.30 -1.68
N GLU A 421 31.76 16.45 -2.68
CA GLU A 421 31.39 16.86 -4.04
C GLU A 421 29.87 16.84 -4.25
N ARG A 422 29.12 16.17 -3.36
CA ARG A 422 27.67 15.95 -3.49
C ARG A 422 26.87 17.23 -3.71
N TYR A 423 27.00 18.19 -2.81
CA TYR A 423 26.20 19.42 -2.88
C TYR A 423 26.65 20.35 -3.99
N GLN A 424 27.94 20.31 -4.37
CA GLN A 424 28.42 21.01 -5.54
C GLN A 424 27.77 20.45 -6.81
N LEU A 425 27.74 19.12 -6.97
CA LEU A 425 27.07 18.49 -8.11
C LEU A 425 25.57 18.83 -8.16
N ILE A 426 24.86 18.72 -7.03
CA ILE A 426 23.43 19.05 -6.93
C ILE A 426 23.20 20.49 -7.38
N ALA A 427 23.93 21.45 -6.81
CA ALA A 427 23.78 22.86 -7.15
C ALA A 427 24.09 23.12 -8.64
N SER A 428 25.13 22.51 -9.19
CA SER A 428 25.47 22.63 -10.61
C SER A 428 24.37 22.09 -11.53
N LEU A 429 23.77 20.93 -11.20
CA LEU A 429 22.68 20.33 -11.99
C LEU A 429 21.39 21.14 -11.90
N GLU A 430 21.06 21.65 -10.71
CA GLU A 430 19.89 22.51 -10.50
C GLU A 430 20.01 23.85 -11.23
N GLN A 431 21.22 24.42 -11.32
CA GLN A 431 21.48 25.61 -12.14
C GLN A 431 21.26 25.37 -13.64
N GLN A 432 21.39 24.13 -14.12
CA GLN A 432 21.03 23.73 -15.50
C GLN A 432 19.53 23.42 -15.66
N GLY A 433 18.72 23.59 -14.60
CA GLY A 433 17.28 23.37 -14.63
C GLY A 433 16.85 21.92 -14.39
N HIS A 434 17.75 21.05 -13.88
CA HIS A 434 17.41 19.67 -13.54
C HIS A 434 16.99 19.54 -12.07
N ASN A 435 16.00 18.69 -11.80
CA ASN A 435 15.53 18.45 -10.44
C ASN A 435 16.34 17.32 -9.80
N CYS A 436 17.10 17.63 -8.75
CA CYS A 436 17.84 16.66 -7.97
C CYS A 436 17.08 16.25 -6.71
N SER A 437 17.22 14.99 -6.31
CA SER A 437 16.68 14.48 -5.06
C SER A 437 17.60 13.45 -4.42
N ARG A 438 17.41 13.26 -3.11
CA ARG A 438 18.11 12.23 -2.34
C ARG A 438 17.53 10.86 -2.65
N ILE A 439 18.37 9.84 -2.59
CA ILE A 439 17.94 8.45 -2.57
C ILE A 439 17.77 8.03 -1.11
N MET A 440 16.59 7.50 -0.78
CA MET A 440 16.36 6.79 0.48
C MET A 440 15.95 5.37 0.12
N PHE A 441 16.70 4.38 0.57
CA PHE A 441 16.40 2.98 0.27
C PHE A 441 15.19 2.50 1.08
N GLU A 442 14.43 1.58 0.49
CA GLU A 442 13.30 0.89 1.13
C GLU A 442 13.64 -0.59 1.21
N GLU A 443 13.55 -1.18 2.41
CA GLU A 443 13.80 -2.60 2.62
C GLU A 443 12.57 -3.46 2.30
N ASN A 444 11.37 -2.92 2.48
CA ASN A 444 10.13 -3.66 2.29
C ASN A 444 9.65 -3.56 0.84
N GLY A 445 9.31 -4.69 0.22
CA GLY A 445 8.63 -4.69 -1.07
C GLY A 445 7.16 -4.28 -0.97
N LEU A 446 6.31 -4.91 -1.79
CA LEU A 446 4.87 -4.74 -1.74
C LEU A 446 4.35 -4.95 -0.31
N ARG A 447 3.58 -3.96 0.18
CA ARG A 447 2.87 -4.02 1.45
C ARG A 447 1.39 -3.81 1.21
N THR A 448 0.58 -4.69 1.80
CA THR A 448 -0.88 -4.69 1.71
C THR A 448 -1.48 -4.69 3.11
N TRP A 449 -2.66 -4.10 3.27
CA TRP A 449 -3.40 -4.12 4.53
C TRP A 449 -4.88 -3.82 4.31
N LYS A 450 -5.71 -4.24 5.27
CA LYS A 450 -7.10 -3.82 5.36
C LYS A 450 -7.29 -2.72 6.39
N SER A 451 -8.26 -1.84 6.11
CA SER A 451 -8.77 -0.85 7.05
C SER A 451 -10.29 -0.88 7.06
N ARG A 452 -10.87 -0.52 8.20
CA ARG A 452 -12.32 -0.43 8.41
C ARG A 452 -12.68 1.03 8.67
N PHE A 453 -13.68 1.55 7.98
CA PHE A 453 -14.24 2.87 8.29
C PHE A 453 -15.69 2.71 8.75
N PRO A 454 -16.10 3.41 9.81
CA PRO A 454 -17.52 3.48 10.18
C PRO A 454 -18.33 3.90 8.96
N ALA A 455 -19.53 3.31 8.80
CA ALA A 455 -20.45 3.76 7.77
C ALA A 455 -20.65 5.27 7.91
N ARG A 456 -20.65 6.00 6.78
CA ARG A 456 -20.96 7.43 6.82
C ARG A 456 -22.34 7.59 7.44
N SER A 457 -22.43 8.28 8.57
CA SER A 457 -23.70 8.72 9.14
C SER A 457 -24.37 9.61 8.09
N THR A 458 -25.39 9.07 7.43
CA THR A 458 -26.24 9.79 6.46
C THR A 458 -27.05 10.87 7.12
#